data_AF-A0A381X0W7-F1
#
_entry.id   AF-A0A381X0W7-F1
#
_cell.length_a   1.000
_cell.length_b   1.000
_cell.length_c   1.000
_cell.angle_alpha   90.00
_cell.angle_beta   90.00
_cell.angle_gamma   90.00
#
_symmetry.space_group_name_H-M   'P 1'
#
loop_
_entity.id
_entity.type
_entity.pdbx_description
1 polymer ?
#
loop_
_entity_poly.entity_id
_entity_poly.type
_entity_poly.pdbx_seq_one_letter_code
_entity_poly.pdbx_strand_id
1 'polypeptide(L)'
;MIWISALLATCLSLETIFRSDFEDGSIEQLTLSRYPLTLLVSAKIFAHWITFGMPLIIISLLMGILLSLSNEIIMAIFITLVLGTPILSLLGSVMVALTIGLRGGMLLNLLILPLSMPVLIFSTVAIQNAALNQSIIAETYFLAGILVLA
;
A
#
# COMPACT_ATOMS: atom_id res chain seq x y z
N MET A 1 -13.62 7.48 -3.33
CA MET A 1 -13.16 8.16 -2.10
C MET A 1 -12.29 7.25 -1.23
N ILE A 2 -12.73 6.03 -0.89
CA ILE A 2 -11.96 5.07 -0.05
C ILE A 2 -10.50 4.91 -0.52
N TRP A 3 -10.27 4.65 -1.82
CA TRP A 3 -8.92 4.46 -2.37
C TRP A 3 -8.03 5.72 -2.35
N ILE A 4 -8.62 6.91 -2.48
CA ILE A 4 -7.87 8.16 -2.40
C ILE A 4 -7.43 8.40 -0.95
N SER A 5 -8.32 8.17 0.01
CA SER A 5 -8.00 8.20 1.44
C SER A 5 -6.93 7.18 1.80
N ALA A 6 -7.02 5.96 1.25
CA ALA A 6 -6.02 4.92 1.45
C ALA A 6 -4.65 5.31 0.91
N LEU A 7 -4.59 5.88 -0.30
CA LEU A 7 -3.34 6.37 -0.87
C LEU A 7 -2.73 7.48 -0.02
N LEU A 8 -3.53 8.49 0.38
CA LEU A 8 -3.04 9.60 1.19
C LEU A 8 -2.52 9.12 2.56
N ALA A 9 -3.27 8.24 3.22
CA ALA A 9 -2.84 7.63 4.48
C ALA A 9 -1.51 6.86 4.29
N THR A 10 -1.38 6.12 3.18
CA THR A 10 -0.17 5.38 2.86
C THR A 10 1.01 6.33 2.63
N CYS A 11 0.85 7.39 1.82
CA CYS A 11 1.89 8.40 1.58
C CYS A 11 2.39 9.04 2.88
N LEU A 12 1.47 9.48 3.75
CA LEU A 12 1.81 10.09 5.04
C LEU A 12 2.56 9.11 5.96
N SER A 13 2.16 7.84 5.96
CA SER A 13 2.80 6.81 6.80
C SER A 13 4.18 6.41 6.29
N LEU A 14 4.41 6.44 4.96
CA LEU A 14 5.65 5.95 4.36
C LEU A 14 6.83 6.88 4.61
N GLU A 15 6.61 8.19 4.73
CA GLU A 15 7.68 9.15 4.99
C GLU A 15 8.43 8.86 6.31
N THR A 16 7.79 8.18 7.26
CA THR A 16 8.38 7.88 8.57
C THR A 16 9.08 6.53 8.62
N ILE A 17 8.86 5.64 7.64
CA ILE A 17 9.27 4.23 7.75
C ILE A 17 10.79 4.05 7.83
N PHE A 18 11.59 4.85 7.12
CA PHE A 18 13.06 4.77 7.15
C PHE A 18 13.73 6.04 7.69
N ARG A 19 12.99 7.15 7.84
CA ARG A 19 13.55 8.46 8.18
C ARG A 19 14.21 8.49 9.55
N SER A 20 13.56 7.92 10.57
CA SER A 20 14.15 7.83 11.91
C SER A 20 15.46 7.04 11.90
N ASP A 21 15.47 5.91 11.21
CA ASP A 21 16.63 5.02 11.12
C ASP A 21 17.78 5.62 10.31
N PHE A 22 17.47 6.51 9.37
CA PHE A 22 18.47 7.24 8.61
C PHE A 22 19.07 8.39 9.43
N GLU A 23 18.25 9.08 10.23
CA GLU A 23 18.71 10.20 11.07
C GLU A 23 19.55 9.74 12.28
N ASP A 24 19.30 8.53 12.81
CA ASP A 24 20.04 7.97 13.95
C ASP A 24 21.21 7.04 13.54
N GLY A 25 21.39 6.77 12.24
CA GLY A 25 22.46 5.92 11.70
C GLY A 25 22.19 4.41 11.79
N SER A 26 20.97 4.00 12.12
CA SER A 26 20.57 2.59 12.22
C SER A 26 20.61 1.89 10.86
N ILE A 27 20.37 2.59 9.74
CA ILE A 27 20.44 1.97 8.40
C ILE A 27 21.86 1.44 8.13
N GLU A 28 22.89 2.22 8.43
CA GLU A 28 24.29 1.81 8.30
C GLU A 28 24.56 0.59 9.18
N GLN A 29 24.04 0.58 10.41
CA GLN A 29 24.20 -0.56 11.32
C GLN A 29 23.46 -1.81 10.82
N LEU A 30 22.28 -1.67 10.21
CA LEU A 30 21.53 -2.78 9.60
C LEU A 30 22.30 -3.37 8.41
N THR A 31 22.98 -2.54 7.61
CA THR A 31 23.82 -3.02 6.49
C THR A 31 25.06 -3.78 6.92
N LEU A 32 25.59 -3.48 8.12
CA LEU A 32 26.73 -4.20 8.73
C LEU A 32 26.30 -5.45 9.52
N SER A 33 25.00 -5.66 9.67
CA SER A 33 24.48 -6.81 10.41
C SER A 33 24.74 -8.12 9.67
N ARG A 34 24.70 -9.24 10.40
CA ARG A 34 24.89 -10.59 9.84
C ARG A 34 23.68 -11.10 9.06
N TYR A 35 22.55 -10.41 9.11
CA TYR A 35 21.30 -10.84 8.49
C TYR A 35 21.15 -10.25 7.09
N PRO A 36 20.51 -10.97 6.15
CA PRO A 36 20.29 -10.45 4.82
C PRO A 36 19.38 -9.22 4.86
N LEU A 37 19.84 -8.12 4.25
CA LEU A 37 19.14 -6.83 4.24
C LEU A 37 17.71 -6.96 3.71
N THR A 38 17.50 -7.79 2.69
CA THR A 38 16.17 -8.08 2.11
C THR A 38 15.19 -8.60 3.16
N LEU A 39 15.63 -9.45 4.09
CA LEU A 39 14.78 -9.99 5.15
C LEU A 39 14.44 -8.92 6.19
N LEU A 40 15.41 -8.10 6.59
CA LEU A 40 15.20 -7.03 7.55
C LEU A 40 14.24 -5.96 7.01
N VAL A 41 14.45 -5.54 5.76
CA VAL A 41 13.61 -4.54 5.09
C VAL A 41 12.21 -5.08 4.86
N SER A 42 12.05 -6.30 4.35
CA SER A 42 10.71 -6.91 4.15
C SER A 42 9.95 -7.07 5.47
N ALA A 43 10.61 -7.50 6.55
CA ALA A 43 9.99 -7.57 7.87
C ALA A 43 9.51 -6.20 8.37
N LYS A 44 10.31 -5.14 8.15
CA LYS A 44 9.94 -3.78 8.51
C LYS A 44 8.74 -3.26 7.70
N ILE A 45 8.74 -3.48 6.38
CA ILE A 45 7.63 -3.11 5.50
C ILE A 45 6.36 -3.87 5.91
N PHE A 46 6.48 -5.15 6.25
CA PHE A 46 5.35 -5.96 6.68
C PHE A 46 4.78 -5.48 8.03
N ALA A 47 5.65 -5.17 9.00
CA ALA A 47 5.23 -4.60 10.28
C ALA A 47 4.52 -3.25 10.09
N HIS A 48 5.03 -2.41 9.19
CA HIS A 48 4.40 -1.15 8.80
C HIS A 48 3.01 -1.38 8.19
N TRP A 49 2.90 -2.32 7.24
CA TRP A 49 1.63 -2.65 6.60
C TRP A 49 0.60 -3.19 7.60
N ILE A 50 0.99 -4.03 8.56
CA ILE A 50 0.08 -4.48 9.63
C ILE A 50 -0.40 -3.29 10.47
N THR A 51 0.50 -2.36 10.79
CA THR A 51 0.19 -1.23 11.68
C THR A 51 -0.76 -0.21 11.02
N PHE A 52 -0.62 0.05 9.72
CA PHE A 52 -1.41 1.06 9.02
C PHE A 52 -2.45 0.48 8.05
N GLY A 53 -2.10 -0.56 7.30
CA GLY A 53 -2.96 -1.21 6.31
C GLY A 53 -4.10 -2.00 6.95
N MET A 54 -3.83 -2.77 8.00
CA MET A 54 -4.89 -3.58 8.65
C MET A 54 -5.99 -2.72 9.28
N PRO A 55 -5.70 -1.66 10.08
CA PRO A 55 -6.76 -0.77 10.58
C PRO A 55 -7.53 -0.11 9.45
N LEU A 56 -6.86 0.25 8.36
CA LEU A 56 -7.50 0.88 7.20
C LEU A 56 -8.51 -0.05 6.52
N ILE A 57 -8.17 -1.33 6.35
CA ILE A 57 -9.07 -2.35 5.80
C ILE A 57 -10.32 -2.48 6.69
N ILE A 58 -10.13 -2.55 8.01
CA ILE A 58 -11.22 -2.69 8.98
C ILE A 58 -12.15 -1.47 8.94
N ILE A 59 -11.59 -0.26 8.95
CA ILE A 59 -12.36 1.00 8.89
C ILE A 59 -13.13 1.10 7.57
N SER A 60 -12.53 0.67 6.46
CA SER A 60 -13.16 0.69 5.14
C SER A 60 -14.34 -0.29 5.05
N LEU A 61 -14.20 -1.49 5.62
CA LEU A 61 -15.27 -2.48 5.71
C LEU A 61 -16.43 -1.96 6.58
N LEU A 62 -16.10 -1.38 7.73
CA LEU A 62 -17.08 -0.75 8.62
C LEU A 62 -17.85 0.36 7.89
N MET A 63 -17.15 1.22 7.13
CA MET A 63 -17.79 2.25 6.32
C MET A 63 -18.70 1.68 5.23
N GLY A 64 -18.33 0.57 4.60
CA GLY A 64 -19.19 -0.11 3.63
C GLY A 64 -20.53 -0.56 4.23
N ILE A 65 -20.49 -1.05 5.47
CA ILE A 65 -21.70 -1.43 6.22
C ILE A 65 -22.52 -0.21 6.60
N LEU A 66 -21.90 0.87 7.12
CA LEU A 66 -22.61 2.10 7.47
C LEU A 66 -23.30 2.74 6.26
N LEU A 67 -22.68 2.65 5.08
CA LEU A 67 -23.24 3.16 3.83
C LEU A 67 -24.28 2.23 3.19
N SER A 68 -24.63 1.12 3.86
CA SER A 68 -25.60 0.12 3.37
C SER A 68 -25.29 -0.39 1.96
N LEU A 69 -23.99 -0.61 1.66
CA LEU A 69 -23.56 -1.14 0.38
C LEU A 69 -23.97 -2.62 0.23
N SER A 70 -24.10 -3.08 -1.03
CA SER A 70 -24.35 -4.49 -1.30
C SER A 70 -23.15 -5.34 -0.86
N ASN A 71 -23.42 -6.60 -0.50
CA ASN A 71 -22.38 -7.53 -0.05
C ASN A 71 -21.29 -7.75 -1.11
N GLU A 72 -21.65 -7.68 -2.40
CA GLU A 72 -20.71 -7.78 -3.52
C GLU A 72 -19.71 -6.63 -3.53
N ILE A 73 -20.18 -5.40 -3.34
CA ILE A 73 -19.33 -4.21 -3.29
C ILE A 73 -18.41 -4.27 -2.06
N ILE A 74 -18.94 -4.70 -0.92
CA ILE A 74 -18.17 -4.86 0.31
C ILE A 74 -17.04 -5.88 0.11
N MET A 75 -17.34 -7.02 -0.53
CA MET A 75 -16.34 -8.05 -0.82
C MET A 75 -15.28 -7.54 -1.80
N ALA A 76 -15.68 -6.77 -2.82
CA ALA A 76 -14.77 -6.14 -3.75
C ALA A 76 -13.81 -5.16 -3.06
N ILE A 77 -14.33 -4.31 -2.17
CA ILE A 77 -13.53 -3.39 -1.35
C ILE A 77 -12.52 -4.17 -0.50
N PHE A 78 -12.97 -5.24 0.17
CA PHE A 78 -12.11 -6.06 1.00
C PHE A 78 -10.95 -6.69 0.20
N ILE A 79 -11.27 -7.39 -0.90
CA ILE A 79 -10.26 -8.09 -1.72
C ILE A 79 -9.27 -7.08 -2.32
N THR A 80 -9.78 -5.99 -2.89
CA THR A 80 -8.92 -4.98 -3.53
C THR A 80 -8.02 -4.30 -2.51
N LEU A 81 -8.50 -4.00 -1.29
CA LEU A 81 -7.65 -3.39 -0.26
C LEU A 81 -6.61 -4.36 0.29
N VAL A 82 -6.97 -5.63 0.54
CA VAL A 82 -6.04 -6.65 1.02
C VAL A 82 -4.91 -6.87 0.02
N LEU A 83 -5.20 -6.82 -1.28
CA LEU A 83 -4.18 -6.96 -2.32
C LEU A 83 -3.43 -5.65 -2.61
N GLY A 84 -4.13 -4.52 -2.71
CA GLY A 84 -3.52 -3.26 -3.15
C GLY A 84 -2.76 -2.52 -2.07
N THR A 85 -3.18 -2.58 -0.80
CA THR A 85 -2.45 -1.91 0.30
C THR A 85 -1.02 -2.45 0.50
N PRO A 86 -0.73 -3.77 0.46
CA PRO A 86 0.65 -4.24 0.55
C PRO A 86 1.46 -3.87 -0.69
N ILE A 87 0.86 -3.85 -1.89
CA ILE A 87 1.53 -3.37 -3.11
C ILE A 87 1.98 -1.91 -2.92
N LEU A 88 1.07 -1.04 -2.45
CA LEU A 88 1.40 0.37 -2.20
C LEU A 88 2.49 0.52 -1.14
N SER A 89 2.48 -0.32 -0.10
CA SER A 89 3.51 -0.32 0.94
C SER A 89 4.88 -0.72 0.39
N LEU A 90 4.95 -1.77 -0.43
CA LEU A 90 6.19 -2.23 -1.06
C LEU A 90 6.75 -1.18 -2.03
N LEU A 91 5.93 -0.72 -2.98
CA LEU A 91 6.30 0.31 -3.95
C LEU A 91 6.74 1.60 -3.26
N GLY A 92 5.95 2.05 -2.28
CA GLY A 92 6.25 3.25 -1.50
C GLY A 92 7.56 3.15 -0.73
N SER A 93 7.85 2.00 -0.13
CA SER A 93 9.09 1.76 0.60
C SER A 93 10.31 1.83 -0.30
N VAL A 94 10.23 1.32 -1.53
CA VAL A 94 11.29 1.47 -2.53
C VAL A 94 11.52 2.95 -2.87
N MET A 95 10.44 3.72 -3.08
CA MET A 95 10.56 5.14 -3.37
C MET A 95 11.19 5.94 -2.22
N VAL A 96 10.82 5.61 -0.97
CA VAL A 96 11.42 6.23 0.22
C VAL A 96 12.90 5.90 0.30
N ALA A 97 13.28 4.62 0.11
CA ALA A 97 14.67 4.20 0.15
C ALA A 97 15.53 4.91 -0.91
N LEU A 98 14.98 5.18 -2.10
CA LEU A 98 15.68 5.93 -3.16
C LEU A 98 15.81 7.44 -2.88
N THR A 99 14.90 8.01 -2.08
CA THR A 99 14.82 9.47 -1.87
C THR A 99 15.26 9.92 -0.49
N ILE A 100 15.54 9.00 0.44
CA ILE A 100 15.84 9.33 1.84
C ILE A 100 17.11 10.17 2.02
N GLY A 101 18.10 10.00 1.15
CA GLY A 101 19.33 10.80 1.14
C GLY A 101 19.16 12.21 0.56
N LEU A 102 17.99 12.54 0.00
CA LEU A 102 17.70 13.85 -0.59
C LEU A 102 17.00 14.74 0.44
N ARG A 103 17.41 16.00 0.55
CA ARG A 103 16.84 17.00 1.49
C ARG A 103 15.42 17.48 1.12
N GLY A 104 14.72 16.81 0.19
CA GLY A 104 13.41 17.22 -0.30
C GLY A 104 12.43 16.06 -0.43
N GLY A 105 11.57 15.88 0.57
CA GLY A 105 10.51 14.86 0.57
C GLY A 105 9.45 15.02 -0.54
N MET A 106 9.44 16.16 -1.24
CA MET A 106 8.46 16.44 -2.30
C MET A 106 8.62 15.56 -3.55
N LEU A 107 9.82 15.03 -3.82
CA LEU A 107 10.05 14.09 -4.93
C LEU A 107 9.30 12.76 -4.71
N LEU A 108 9.18 12.33 -3.45
CA LEU A 108 8.51 11.08 -3.08
C LEU A 108 7.05 11.07 -3.53
N ASN A 109 6.30 12.13 -3.23
CA ASN A 109 4.89 12.25 -3.59
C ASN A 109 4.68 12.35 -5.10
N LEU A 110 5.64 12.90 -5.83
CA LEU A 110 5.56 13.04 -7.28
C LEU A 110 5.79 11.70 -8.00
N LEU A 111 6.64 10.84 -7.42
CA LEU A 111 6.96 9.52 -7.96
C LEU A 111 5.95 8.44 -7.55
N ILE A 112 5.36 8.53 -6.36
CA ILE A 112 4.43 7.49 -5.87
C ILE A 112 3.10 7.52 -6.61
N LEU A 113 2.65 8.70 -7.04
CA LEU A 113 1.40 8.87 -7.78
C LEU A 113 1.33 8.03 -9.06
N PRO A 114 2.25 8.18 -10.04
CA PRO A 114 2.19 7.38 -11.27
C PRO A 114 2.36 5.88 -11.01
N LEU A 115 3.17 5.51 -10.02
CA LEU A 115 3.41 4.11 -9.66
C LEU A 115 2.19 3.46 -8.98
N SER A 116 1.38 4.25 -8.27
CA SER A 116 0.13 3.82 -7.65
C SER A 116 -1.04 3.71 -8.63
N MET A 117 -0.96 4.35 -9.80
CA MET A 117 -2.06 4.39 -10.78
C MET A 117 -2.58 3.01 -11.19
N PRO A 118 -1.74 2.00 -11.52
CA PRO A 118 -2.25 0.68 -11.87
C PRO A 118 -3.10 0.08 -10.74
N VAL A 119 -2.60 0.14 -9.51
CA VAL A 119 -3.33 -0.39 -8.33
C VAL A 119 -4.67 0.32 -8.16
N LEU A 120 -4.70 1.65 -8.29
CA LEU A 120 -5.93 2.43 -8.20
C LEU A 120 -6.91 2.11 -9.32
N ILE A 121 -6.44 2.03 -10.57
CA ILE A 121 -7.28 1.78 -11.74
C ILE A 121 -7.95 0.41 -11.58
N PHE A 122 -7.18 -0.65 -11.37
CA PHE A 122 -7.76 -2.01 -11.26
C PHE A 122 -8.64 -2.15 -10.02
N SER A 123 -8.29 -1.52 -8.90
CA SER A 123 -9.13 -1.58 -7.70
C SER A 123 -10.45 -0.81 -7.85
N THR A 124 -10.44 0.34 -8.54
CA THR A 124 -11.66 1.11 -8.80
C THR A 124 -12.56 0.43 -9.83
N VAL A 125 -11.98 -0.14 -10.89
CA VAL A 125 -12.71 -0.94 -11.88
C VAL A 125 -13.33 -2.18 -11.23
N ALA A 126 -12.60 -2.86 -10.35
CA ALA A 126 -13.13 -4.00 -9.60
C ALA A 126 -14.39 -3.65 -8.79
N ILE A 127 -14.37 -2.50 -8.09
CA ILE A 127 -15.51 -2.02 -7.30
C ILE A 127 -16.68 -1.61 -8.22
N GLN A 128 -16.40 -1.01 -9.38
CA GLN A 128 -17.43 -0.66 -10.37
C GLN A 128 -18.10 -1.90 -10.95
N ASN A 129 -17.33 -2.92 -11.32
CA ASN A 129 -17.86 -4.19 -11.81
C ASN A 129 -18.72 -4.87 -10.75
N ALA A 130 -18.30 -4.86 -9.48
CA ALA A 130 -19.11 -5.35 -8.37
C ALA A 130 -20.44 -4.60 -8.23
N ALA A 131 -20.44 -3.27 -8.43
CA ALA A 131 -21.67 -2.47 -8.39
C ALA A 131 -22.63 -2.80 -9.55
N LEU A 132 -22.10 -3.31 -10.67
CA LEU A 132 -22.85 -3.77 -11.84
C LEU A 132 -23.18 -5.28 -11.79
N ASN A 133 -22.86 -5.97 -10.68
CA ASN A 133 -22.93 -7.43 -10.53
C ASN A 133 -22.18 -8.20 -11.64
N GLN A 134 -21.05 -7.64 -12.09
CA GLN A 134 -20.14 -8.25 -13.06
C GLN A 134 -18.98 -8.97 -12.35
N SER A 135 -18.31 -9.86 -13.09
CA SER A 135 -17.13 -10.57 -12.59
C SER A 135 -15.98 -9.61 -12.28
N ILE A 136 -15.29 -9.85 -11.15
CA ILE A 136 -14.16 -9.06 -10.62
C ILE A 136 -12.85 -9.87 -10.73
N ILE A 137 -12.90 -11.00 -11.44
CA ILE A 137 -11.83 -12.01 -11.46
C ILE A 137 -10.60 -11.46 -12.19
N ALA A 138 -10.77 -10.69 -13.26
CA ALA A 138 -9.65 -10.18 -14.05
C ALA A 138 -8.82 -9.16 -13.25
N GLU A 139 -9.49 -8.22 -12.59
CA GLU A 139 -8.86 -7.16 -11.81
C GLU A 139 -8.15 -7.73 -10.57
N THR A 140 -8.78 -8.72 -9.92
CA THR A 140 -8.18 -9.39 -8.76
C THR A 140 -6.95 -10.21 -9.13
N TYR A 141 -6.97 -10.92 -10.26
CA TYR A 141 -5.77 -11.61 -10.76
C TYR A 141 -4.66 -10.64 -11.15
N PHE A 142 -4.99 -9.49 -11.73
CA PHE A 142 -3.98 -8.48 -12.06
C PHE A 142 -3.32 -7.92 -10.80
N LEU A 143 -4.12 -7.57 -9.78
CA LEU A 143 -3.60 -7.11 -8.48
C LEU A 143 -2.76 -8.21 -7.80
N ALA A 144 -3.23 -9.45 -7.79
CA ALA A 144 -2.47 -10.57 -7.24
C ALA A 144 -1.14 -10.79 -7.98
N GLY A 145 -1.14 -10.67 -9.30
CA GLY A 145 0.07 -10.75 -10.13
C GLY A 145 1.09 -9.67 -9.79
N ILE A 146 0.65 -8.42 -9.60
CA ILE A 146 1.53 -7.34 -9.15
C ILE A 146 2.09 -7.66 -7.76
N LEU A 147 1.25 -8.11 -6.82
CA LEU A 147 1.70 -8.41 -5.45
C LEU A 147 2.74 -9.52 -5.40
N VAL A 148 2.64 -10.53 -6.26
CA VAL A 148 3.63 -11.62 -6.34
C VAL A 148 4.96 -11.15 -6.93
N LEU A 149 4.95 -10.12 -7.79
CA LEU A 149 6.14 -9.57 -8.43
C LEU A 149 6.84 -8.47 -7.62
N ALA A 150 6.13 -7.86 -6.66
CA ALA A 150 6.61 -6.74 -5.85
C ALA A 150 7.53 -7.21 -4.70
#